data_AF-A0A4Y9YIJ5-F1
#
_entry.id   AF-A0A4Y9YIJ5-F1
#
_cell.length_a   1.000
_cell.length_b   1.000
_cell.length_c   1.000
_cell.angle_alpha   90.00
_cell.angle_beta   90.00
_cell.angle_gamma   90.00
#
_symmetry.space_group_name_H-M   'P 1'
#
loop_
_entity.id
_entity.type
_entity.pdbx_description
1 polymer ?
#
loop_
_entity_poly.entity_id
_entity_poly.type
_entity_poly.pdbx_seq_one_letter_code
_entity_poly.pdbx_strand_id
1 'polypeptide(L)'
;MSRSAPGKMIAVRLPVVPAARSTIAPAKEPQPDLPPPFKPLSVYVPKEVVLSARDVAPFTLLPRIFIPVPSALWKPPLMHYGWPAPRQHLLEYAERHGLTKLVGRRNPKLSPDEESDSESDFSTDDEIEDDEDEHNDSSSESEQSSDGSGTVVPAKATRARKPVAPPLAPRAKSEPDVDHMSTMFAALTHIYDVLNEKPGMQFGLPLLQISPTLQDGEGERQIVSVYTNYHFLRKDLPLPKYIEAFGEAVGVETPPRCSTRNSMNGGR
;
A
#
# COMPACT_ATOMS: atom_id res chain seq x y z
N MET A 1 -25.77 -20.62 -28.58
CA MET A 1 -25.08 -20.53 -27.27
C MET A 1 -23.71 -21.18 -27.40
N SER A 2 -22.68 -20.41 -27.74
CA SER A 2 -21.31 -20.95 -27.87
C SER A 2 -20.70 -21.14 -26.49
N ARG A 3 -20.54 -22.40 -26.07
CA ARG A 3 -19.76 -22.73 -24.88
C ARG A 3 -18.29 -22.57 -25.23
N SER A 4 -17.67 -21.49 -24.76
CA SER A 4 -16.21 -21.31 -24.84
C SER A 4 -15.54 -22.54 -24.23
N ALA A 5 -14.73 -23.24 -25.03
CA ALA A 5 -14.00 -24.39 -24.54
C ALA A 5 -13.05 -23.95 -23.40
N PRO A 6 -12.97 -24.69 -22.28
CA PRO A 6 -12.07 -24.34 -21.21
C PRO A 6 -10.63 -24.36 -21.73
N GLY A 7 -10.01 -23.18 -21.81
CA GLY A 7 -8.63 -23.03 -22.26
C GLY A 7 -7.72 -23.95 -21.44
N LYS A 8 -6.92 -24.76 -22.13
CA LYS A 8 -5.97 -25.68 -21.51
C LYS A 8 -4.94 -24.86 -20.74
N MET A 9 -5.06 -24.79 -19.42
CA MET A 9 -4.12 -24.03 -18.58
C MET A 9 -2.74 -24.68 -18.69
N ILE A 10 -1.79 -23.97 -19.31
CA ILE A 10 -0.39 -24.38 -19.33
C ILE A 10 0.13 -24.21 -17.91
N ALA A 11 0.54 -25.32 -17.29
CA ALA A 11 1.16 -25.29 -15.96
C ALA A 11 2.55 -24.65 -16.06
N VAL A 12 2.62 -23.33 -15.98
CA VAL A 12 3.89 -22.60 -15.95
C VAL A 12 4.60 -22.94 -14.64
N ARG A 13 5.79 -23.55 -14.74
CA ARG A 13 6.68 -23.74 -13.60
C ARG A 13 7.24 -22.39 -13.20
N LEU A 14 6.60 -21.75 -12.22
CA LEU A 14 7.06 -20.48 -11.68
C LEU A 14 8.38 -20.70 -10.92
N PRO A 15 9.42 -19.87 -11.16
CA PRO A 15 10.68 -19.91 -10.42
C PRO A 15 10.47 -19.31 -9.03
N VAL A 16 9.67 -19.98 -8.20
CA VAL A 16 9.39 -19.56 -6.82
C VAL A 16 10.58 -19.94 -5.94
N VAL A 17 11.16 -18.93 -5.29
CA VAL A 17 12.24 -19.14 -4.34
C VAL A 17 11.82 -20.04 -3.18
N PRO A 18 12.71 -20.92 -2.67
CA PRO A 18 12.35 -21.86 -1.60
C PRO A 18 11.69 -21.21 -0.38
N ALA A 19 12.13 -20.00 0.02
CA ALA A 19 11.58 -19.26 1.16
C ALA A 19 10.09 -18.90 1.01
N ALA A 20 9.60 -18.75 -0.22
CA ALA A 20 8.21 -18.42 -0.51
C ALA A 20 7.31 -19.65 -0.68
N ARG A 21 7.88 -20.86 -0.78
CA ARG A 21 7.08 -22.07 -1.07
C ARG A 21 6.11 -22.43 0.05
N SER A 22 6.43 -22.07 1.30
CA SER A 22 5.54 -22.28 2.45
C SER A 22 4.37 -21.30 2.50
N THR A 23 4.40 -20.23 1.69
CA THR A 23 3.41 -19.14 1.73
C THR A 23 2.54 -19.10 0.48
N ILE A 24 2.75 -20.04 -0.46
CA ILE A 24 2.01 -20.18 -1.71
C ILE A 24 1.25 -21.51 -1.69
N ALA A 25 0.00 -21.50 -2.16
CA ALA A 25 -0.81 -22.70 -2.29
C ALA A 25 -0.12 -23.79 -3.17
N PRO A 26 -0.08 -25.06 -2.75
CA PRO A 26 0.43 -26.17 -3.55
C PRO A 26 -0.19 -26.24 -4.95
N ALA A 27 0.60 -26.64 -5.95
CA ALA A 27 0.13 -26.72 -7.34
C ALA A 27 -1.02 -27.72 -7.57
N LYS A 28 -1.17 -28.68 -6.65
CA LYS A 28 -2.22 -29.72 -6.70
C LYS A 28 -3.49 -29.33 -5.95
N GLU A 29 -3.46 -28.25 -5.17
CA GLU A 29 -4.64 -27.79 -4.44
C GLU A 29 -5.63 -27.14 -5.42
N PRO A 30 -6.94 -27.42 -5.32
CA PRO A 30 -7.94 -26.73 -6.14
C PRO A 30 -7.85 -25.22 -5.89
N GLN A 31 -8.01 -24.42 -6.95
CA GLN A 31 -8.02 -22.97 -6.76
C GLN A 31 -9.25 -22.56 -5.95
N PRO A 32 -9.09 -21.69 -4.94
CA PRO A 32 -10.22 -21.18 -4.19
C PRO A 32 -11.17 -20.43 -5.14
N ASP A 33 -12.48 -20.54 -4.93
CA ASP A 33 -13.43 -19.68 -5.62
C ASP A 33 -13.26 -18.25 -5.08
N LEU A 34 -12.53 -17.45 -5.85
CA LEU A 34 -12.23 -16.08 -5.49
C LEU A 34 -13.48 -15.22 -5.64
N PRO A 35 -13.80 -14.30 -4.73
CA PRO A 35 -14.89 -13.36 -4.95
C PRO A 35 -14.57 -12.44 -6.15
N PRO A 36 -15.60 -11.83 -6.76
CA PRO A 36 -15.46 -11.01 -7.96
C PRO A 36 -14.30 -10.00 -7.98
N PRO A 37 -13.99 -9.23 -6.91
CA PRO A 37 -12.90 -8.24 -6.95
C PRO A 37 -11.51 -8.85 -7.16
N PHE A 38 -11.35 -10.17 -7.00
CA PHE A 38 -10.09 -10.86 -7.20
C PHE A 38 -10.06 -11.77 -8.43
N LYS A 39 -11.16 -11.87 -9.19
CA LYS A 39 -11.15 -12.61 -10.45
C LYS A 39 -10.43 -11.76 -11.51
N PRO A 40 -9.71 -12.38 -12.46
CA PRO A 40 -9.28 -11.69 -13.67
C PRO A 40 -10.50 -11.19 -14.43
N LEU A 41 -10.75 -9.88 -14.34
CA LEU A 41 -11.84 -9.21 -15.04
C LEU A 41 -11.21 -8.26 -16.07
N SER A 42 -11.73 -8.30 -17.29
CA SER A 42 -11.47 -7.29 -18.32
C SER A 42 -12.37 -6.06 -18.17
N VAL A 43 -13.28 -6.06 -17.19
CA VAL A 43 -14.36 -5.09 -17.04
C VAL A 43 -14.21 -4.34 -15.71
N TYR A 44 -14.66 -3.08 -15.72
CA TYR A 44 -14.78 -2.23 -14.54
C TYR A 44 -15.49 -2.94 -13.38
N VAL A 45 -14.87 -2.89 -12.20
CA VAL A 45 -15.46 -3.41 -10.95
C VAL A 45 -16.09 -2.24 -10.19
N PRO A 46 -17.41 -2.28 -9.91
CA PRO A 46 -18.07 -1.21 -9.18
C PRO A 46 -17.53 -1.13 -7.74
N LYS A 47 -17.57 0.08 -7.17
CA LYS A 47 -16.99 0.38 -5.86
C LYS A 47 -17.55 -0.52 -4.76
N GLU A 48 -18.82 -0.86 -4.82
CA GLU A 48 -19.51 -1.73 -3.85
C GLU A 48 -18.92 -3.14 -3.85
N VAL A 49 -18.55 -3.66 -5.02
CA VAL A 49 -17.88 -4.96 -5.16
C VAL A 49 -16.44 -4.88 -4.64
N VAL A 50 -15.73 -3.78 -4.86
CA VAL A 50 -14.40 -3.57 -4.24
C VAL A 50 -14.52 -3.48 -2.72
N LEU A 51 -15.56 -2.83 -2.20
CA LEU A 51 -15.84 -2.74 -0.76
C LEU A 51 -16.25 -4.10 -0.16
N SER A 52 -16.89 -4.99 -0.92
CA SER A 52 -17.15 -6.36 -0.46
C SER A 52 -15.88 -7.17 -0.19
N ALA A 53 -14.74 -6.77 -0.76
CA ALA A 53 -13.44 -7.40 -0.48
C ALA A 53 -12.99 -7.23 0.98
N ARG A 54 -13.57 -6.26 1.71
CA ARG A 54 -13.28 -6.02 3.13
C ARG A 54 -13.71 -7.17 4.02
N ASP A 55 -14.78 -7.86 3.64
CA ASP A 55 -15.36 -8.98 4.39
C ASP A 55 -14.68 -10.31 4.06
N VAL A 56 -13.72 -10.31 3.12
CA VAL A 56 -12.99 -11.51 2.71
C VAL A 56 -11.86 -11.75 3.69
N ALA A 57 -11.90 -12.91 4.35
CA ALA A 57 -10.85 -13.31 5.29
C ALA A 57 -9.45 -13.31 4.62
N PRO A 58 -8.39 -12.92 5.35
CA PRO A 58 -7.01 -13.05 4.88
C PRO A 58 -6.70 -14.50 4.49
N PHE A 59 -5.96 -14.68 3.40
CA PHE A 59 -5.56 -16.02 2.97
C PHE A 59 -4.39 -16.51 3.83
N THR A 60 -4.46 -17.76 4.30
CA THR A 60 -3.34 -18.42 4.99
C THR A 60 -2.18 -18.71 4.02
N LEU A 61 -2.51 -19.13 2.80
CA LEU A 61 -1.57 -19.36 1.70
C LEU A 61 -1.98 -18.49 0.51
N LEU A 62 -1.03 -17.86 -0.18
CA LEU A 62 -1.33 -17.08 -1.37
C LEU A 62 -1.87 -18.00 -2.48
N PRO A 63 -3.08 -17.74 -3.01
CA PRO A 63 -3.55 -18.37 -4.24
C PRO A 63 -2.57 -18.13 -5.39
N ARG A 64 -2.21 -19.19 -6.12
CA ARG A 64 -1.21 -19.12 -7.20
C ARG A 64 -1.58 -18.15 -8.33
N ILE A 65 -2.87 -17.91 -8.54
CA ILE A 65 -3.36 -16.92 -9.50
C ILE A 65 -2.87 -15.51 -9.17
N PHE A 66 -2.54 -15.19 -7.91
CA PHE A 66 -2.01 -13.88 -7.54
C PHE A 66 -0.49 -13.75 -7.69
N ILE A 67 0.22 -14.78 -8.16
CA ILE A 67 1.66 -14.64 -8.44
C ILE A 67 1.78 -13.90 -9.78
N PRO A 68 2.42 -12.72 -9.82
CA PRO A 68 2.54 -11.97 -11.05
C PRO A 68 3.39 -12.73 -12.06
N VAL A 69 2.89 -12.81 -13.28
CA VAL A 69 3.59 -13.33 -14.45
C VAL A 69 3.95 -12.13 -15.32
N PRO A 70 5.25 -11.81 -15.54
CA PRO A 70 5.65 -10.59 -16.24
C PRO A 70 5.02 -10.41 -17.62
N SER A 71 4.72 -11.51 -18.32
CA SER A 71 4.10 -11.51 -19.66
C SER A 71 2.57 -11.63 -19.67
N ALA A 72 1.92 -11.67 -18.50
CA ALA A 72 0.46 -11.76 -18.45
C ALA A 72 -0.22 -10.40 -18.66
N LEU A 73 -1.29 -10.39 -19.46
CA LEU A 73 -2.11 -9.19 -19.67
C LEU A 73 -2.83 -8.74 -18.40
N TRP A 74 -3.19 -9.68 -17.53
CA TRP A 74 -3.84 -9.38 -16.27
C TRP A 74 -2.81 -9.25 -15.14
N LYS A 75 -2.84 -8.13 -14.43
CA LYS A 75 -2.02 -7.87 -13.25
C LYS A 75 -2.82 -8.25 -11.99
N PRO A 76 -2.29 -9.15 -11.14
CA PRO A 76 -2.99 -9.52 -9.92
C PRO A 76 -3.06 -8.35 -8.94
N PRO A 77 -4.08 -8.30 -8.06
CA PRO A 77 -4.12 -7.35 -6.95
C PRO A 77 -2.84 -7.39 -6.10
N LEU A 78 -2.48 -6.25 -5.51
CA LEU A 78 -1.36 -6.19 -4.56
C LEU A 78 -1.76 -6.86 -3.24
N MET A 79 -1.08 -7.96 -2.94
CA MET A 79 -1.28 -8.75 -1.73
C MET A 79 -0.07 -8.57 -0.83
N HIS A 80 -0.30 -8.15 0.41
CA HIS A 80 0.71 -8.04 1.46
C HIS A 80 0.76 -9.32 2.28
N TYR A 81 1.95 -9.84 2.51
CA TYR A 81 2.20 -10.94 3.43
C TYR A 81 2.77 -10.38 4.72
N GLY A 82 2.06 -10.56 5.84
CA GLY A 82 2.45 -9.97 7.11
C GLY A 82 1.41 -10.16 8.21
N TRP A 83 1.42 -9.29 9.21
CA TRP A 83 0.51 -9.36 10.36
C TRP A 83 -0.31 -8.09 10.50
N PRO A 84 -1.54 -8.18 11.05
CA PRO A 84 -2.21 -7.00 11.59
C PRO A 84 -1.23 -6.20 12.46
N ALA A 85 -1.17 -4.89 12.25
CA ALA A 85 -0.18 -4.05 12.92
C ALA A 85 -0.52 -3.94 14.41
N PRO A 86 0.29 -4.49 15.33
CA PRO A 86 -0.01 -4.54 16.76
C PRO A 86 0.16 -3.15 17.37
N ARG A 87 -0.83 -2.28 17.15
CA ARG A 87 -0.69 -0.82 17.29
C ARG A 87 -0.27 -0.43 18.71
N GLN A 88 -0.95 -0.98 19.71
CA GLN A 88 -0.66 -0.68 21.11
C GLN A 88 0.78 -1.09 21.47
N HIS A 89 1.18 -2.30 21.08
CA HIS A 89 2.53 -2.79 21.33
C HIS A 89 3.61 -1.93 20.68
N LEU A 90 3.43 -1.52 19.42
CA LEU A 90 4.39 -0.66 18.72
C LEU A 90 4.48 0.75 19.33
N LEU A 91 3.37 1.31 19.82
CA LEU A 91 3.36 2.61 20.48
C LEU A 91 4.02 2.55 21.87
N GLU A 92 3.71 1.52 22.67
CA GLU A 92 4.37 1.28 23.96
C GLU A 92 5.87 1.03 23.80
N TYR A 93 6.25 0.27 22.77
CA TYR A 93 7.64 0.09 22.40
C TYR A 93 8.29 1.43 22.06
N ALA A 94 7.65 2.24 21.22
CA ALA A 94 8.16 3.55 20.84
C ALA A 94 8.37 4.46 22.06
N GLU A 95 7.41 4.49 22.98
CA GLU A 95 7.50 5.26 24.22
C GLU A 95 8.70 4.81 25.07
N ARG A 96 8.83 3.50 25.31
CA ARG A 96 9.94 2.90 26.10
C ARG A 96 11.31 3.23 25.51
N HIS A 97 11.41 3.32 24.19
CA HIS A 97 12.65 3.59 23.46
C HIS A 97 12.84 5.07 23.07
N GLY A 98 11.95 5.98 23.50
CA GLY A 98 12.06 7.40 23.18
C GLY A 98 11.87 7.74 21.68
N LEU A 99 11.15 6.90 20.94
CA LEU A 99 10.92 7.02 19.49
C LEU A 99 9.62 7.78 19.14
N THR A 100 8.91 8.30 20.14
CA THR A 100 7.64 9.01 19.96
C THR A 100 7.80 10.22 19.05
N LYS A 101 7.03 10.25 17.98
CA LYS A 101 6.97 11.36 17.02
C LYS A 101 5.75 12.21 17.33
N LEU A 102 5.95 13.51 17.50
CA LEU A 102 4.85 14.46 17.65
C LEU A 102 4.38 14.89 16.27
N VAL A 103 3.08 15.13 16.11
CA VAL A 103 2.55 15.78 14.92
C VAL A 103 3.25 17.12 14.81
N GLY A 104 4.18 17.21 13.86
CA GLY A 104 4.85 18.46 13.56
C GLY A 104 3.76 19.49 13.35
N ARG A 105 3.79 20.60 14.11
CA ARG A 105 2.93 21.73 13.81
C ARG A 105 3.32 22.16 12.41
N ARG A 106 2.59 21.68 11.39
CA ARG A 106 2.64 22.24 10.05
C ARG A 106 2.52 23.72 10.28
N ASN A 107 3.57 24.47 9.96
CA ASN A 107 3.58 25.90 10.18
C ASN A 107 2.34 26.42 9.45
N PRO A 108 1.31 26.94 10.14
CA PRO A 108 0.05 27.31 9.49
C PRO A 108 0.23 28.52 8.54
N LYS A 109 1.45 29.04 8.43
CA LYS A 109 1.87 30.10 7.52
C LYS A 109 2.44 29.60 6.19
N LEU A 110 2.64 28.28 6.02
CA LEU A 110 2.90 27.70 4.71
C LEU A 110 1.53 27.36 4.10
N SER A 111 0.90 28.37 3.51
CA SER A 111 -0.22 28.17 2.60
C SER A 111 0.25 27.29 1.44
N PRO A 112 -0.58 26.37 0.92
CA PRO A 112 -0.22 25.47 -0.19
C PRO A 112 -0.03 26.16 -1.56
N ASP A 113 0.11 27.49 -1.60
CA ASP A 113 0.00 28.29 -2.83
C ASP A 113 1.34 28.62 -3.50
N GLU A 114 2.45 28.08 -3.01
CA GLU A 114 3.73 28.20 -3.71
C GLU A 114 4.13 26.81 -4.18
N GLU A 115 3.71 26.51 -5.41
CA GLU A 115 4.24 25.48 -6.29
C GLU A 115 5.76 25.65 -6.34
N SER A 116 6.47 25.00 -5.41
CA SER A 116 7.91 24.88 -5.47
C SER A 116 8.20 23.81 -6.53
N ASP A 117 8.21 24.25 -7.79
CA ASP A 117 8.94 23.66 -8.92
C ASP A 117 10.43 23.58 -8.57
N SER A 118 10.76 22.79 -7.55
CA SER A 118 12.12 22.38 -7.31
C SER A 118 12.37 21.20 -8.23
N GLU A 119 12.50 21.53 -9.51
CA GLU A 119 13.13 20.73 -10.55
C GLU A 119 14.50 20.30 -10.01
N SER A 120 14.56 19.17 -9.30
CA SER A 120 15.84 18.62 -8.89
C SER A 120 16.43 17.95 -10.12
N ASP A 121 17.26 18.68 -10.84
CA ASP A 121 18.14 18.19 -11.89
C ASP A 121 19.13 17.19 -11.28
N PHE A 122 18.68 15.96 -11.06
CA PHE A 122 19.57 14.82 -10.86
C PHE A 122 20.04 14.40 -12.25
N SER A 123 21.04 15.13 -12.76
CA SER A 123 21.84 14.69 -13.90
C SER A 123 22.54 13.38 -13.52
N THR A 124 21.91 12.27 -13.90
CA THR A 124 22.55 10.96 -13.91
C THR A 124 23.18 10.84 -15.28
N ASP A 125 24.45 11.21 -15.34
CA ASP A 125 25.36 11.00 -16.46
C ASP A 125 25.67 9.50 -16.57
N ASP A 126 24.72 8.74 -17.12
CA ASP A 126 24.94 7.36 -17.57
C ASP A 126 24.94 7.38 -19.10
N GLU A 127 26.15 7.35 -19.67
CA GLU A 127 26.41 7.11 -21.08
C GLU A 127 25.85 5.73 -21.46
N ILE A 128 24.65 5.71 -22.03
CA ILE A 128 24.09 4.54 -22.71
C ILE A 128 24.36 4.74 -24.19
N GLU A 129 25.22 3.88 -24.73
CA GLU A 129 25.47 3.78 -26.17
C GLU A 129 24.17 3.41 -26.91
N ASP A 130 23.88 4.22 -27.92
CA ASP A 130 22.79 4.09 -28.89
C ASP A 130 22.74 2.69 -29.52
N ASP A 131 21.60 2.02 -29.39
CA ASP A 131 21.11 1.09 -30.41
C ASP A 131 19.79 1.65 -30.95
N GLU A 132 19.86 2.11 -32.19
CA GLU A 132 18.76 2.65 -32.98
C GLU A 132 17.72 1.56 -33.26
N ASP A 133 16.45 1.81 -32.95
CA ASP A 133 15.36 1.07 -33.61
C ASP A 133 14.13 1.96 -33.87
N GLU A 134 13.93 2.14 -35.17
CA GLU A 134 12.88 2.70 -35.99
C GLU A 134 11.45 2.85 -35.41
N HIS A 135 10.99 4.10 -35.47
CA HIS A 135 9.67 4.59 -35.91
C HIS A 135 8.44 3.65 -35.89
N ASN A 136 7.40 4.07 -35.15
CA ASN A 136 6.03 3.97 -35.66
C ASN A 136 5.15 5.13 -35.14
N ASP A 137 4.87 6.07 -36.04
CA ASP A 137 3.88 7.13 -35.89
C ASP A 137 2.46 6.57 -35.97
N SER A 138 1.60 6.90 -35.01
CA SER A 138 0.15 6.85 -35.22
C SER A 138 -0.56 7.86 -34.35
N SER A 139 -0.75 9.03 -34.94
CA SER A 139 -1.67 10.09 -34.54
C SER A 139 -3.11 9.57 -34.46
N SER A 140 -3.83 9.97 -33.42
CA SER A 140 -5.29 9.84 -33.33
C SER A 140 -5.86 11.12 -32.73
N GLU A 141 -6.27 12.03 -33.60
CA GLU A 141 -7.02 13.24 -33.27
C GLU A 141 -8.50 12.90 -33.18
N SER A 142 -9.20 13.39 -32.15
CA SER A 142 -10.66 13.60 -32.18
C SER A 142 -11.07 14.58 -31.09
N GLU A 143 -11.51 15.75 -31.54
CA GLU A 143 -12.14 16.83 -30.77
C GLU A 143 -13.56 16.44 -30.34
N GLN A 144 -14.04 16.90 -29.17
CA GLN A 144 -15.44 17.32 -29.04
C GLN A 144 -15.72 18.16 -27.77
N SER A 145 -15.92 19.45 -28.03
CA SER A 145 -16.91 20.39 -27.48
C SER A 145 -17.71 20.03 -26.21
N SER A 146 -17.83 20.99 -25.29
CA SER A 146 -19.12 21.70 -25.08
C SER A 146 -18.99 22.83 -24.07
N ASP A 147 -19.21 24.05 -24.57
CA ASP A 147 -19.55 25.25 -23.81
C ASP A 147 -20.82 25.05 -22.98
N GLY A 148 -20.81 25.56 -21.76
CA GLY A 148 -21.92 25.53 -20.81
C GLY A 148 -21.95 26.78 -19.94
N SER A 149 -22.31 27.89 -20.59
CA SER A 149 -22.67 29.19 -20.01
C SER A 149 -23.66 29.08 -18.84
N GLY A 150 -23.39 29.80 -17.73
CA GLY A 150 -24.24 29.77 -16.53
C GLY A 150 -24.01 30.91 -15.55
N THR A 151 -24.48 32.10 -15.92
CA THR A 151 -25.17 33.11 -15.07
C THR A 151 -24.48 33.62 -13.80
N VAL A 152 -23.96 34.85 -13.90
CA VAL A 152 -23.51 35.69 -12.78
C VAL A 152 -24.72 36.39 -12.14
N VAL A 153 -24.93 36.22 -10.83
CA VAL A 153 -25.92 36.98 -10.05
C VAL A 153 -25.21 37.78 -8.95
N PRO A 154 -25.28 39.12 -8.95
CA PRO A 154 -24.72 39.93 -7.87
C PRO A 154 -25.77 40.15 -6.77
N ALA A 155 -25.67 39.39 -5.67
CA ALA A 155 -26.44 39.67 -4.45
C ALA A 155 -25.61 40.48 -3.46
N LYS A 156 -25.89 41.79 -3.42
CA LYS A 156 -25.32 42.77 -2.50
C LYS A 156 -25.92 42.57 -1.10
N ALA A 157 -25.30 41.70 -0.30
CA ALA A 157 -25.67 41.51 1.10
C ALA A 157 -24.94 42.51 2.01
N THR A 158 -25.71 43.39 2.65
CA THR A 158 -25.27 44.30 3.71
C THR A 158 -24.67 43.51 4.87
N ARG A 159 -23.36 43.67 5.07
CA ARG A 159 -22.57 43.02 6.12
C ARG A 159 -22.93 43.60 7.49
N ALA A 160 -23.91 43.00 8.16
CA ALA A 160 -24.17 43.24 9.57
C ALA A 160 -22.88 42.90 10.36
N ARG A 161 -22.38 43.87 11.13
CA ARG A 161 -21.19 43.72 11.97
C ARG A 161 -21.46 42.62 13.01
N LYS A 162 -20.79 41.47 12.84
CA LYS A 162 -20.84 40.34 13.76
C LYS A 162 -20.35 40.82 15.13
N PRO A 163 -21.11 40.60 16.21
CA PRO A 163 -20.71 41.03 17.56
C PRO A 163 -19.34 40.45 17.90
N VAL A 164 -18.44 41.34 18.34
CA VAL A 164 -17.09 40.99 18.78
C VAL A 164 -17.25 40.08 20.00
N ALA A 165 -16.99 38.79 19.81
CA ALA A 165 -17.03 37.83 20.89
C ALA A 165 -15.99 38.23 21.96
N PRO A 166 -16.32 38.08 23.25
CA PRO A 166 -15.39 38.40 24.33
C PRO A 166 -14.09 37.61 24.16
N PRO A 167 -12.94 38.19 24.57
CA PRO A 167 -11.64 37.57 24.43
C PRO A 167 -11.67 36.20 25.12
N LEU A 168 -11.52 35.15 24.31
CA LEU A 168 -11.48 33.78 24.80
C LEU A 168 -10.33 33.66 25.80
N ALA A 169 -10.64 33.17 26.99
CA ALA A 169 -9.65 32.86 28.01
C ALA A 169 -8.49 32.05 27.41
N PRO A 170 -7.25 32.24 27.88
CA PRO A 170 -6.09 31.53 27.35
C PRO A 170 -6.36 30.03 27.40
N ARG A 171 -6.46 29.41 26.22
CA ARG A 171 -6.67 27.96 26.10
C ARG A 171 -5.54 27.26 26.83
N ALA A 172 -5.89 26.40 27.78
CA ALA A 172 -4.94 25.48 28.41
C ALA A 172 -4.08 24.84 27.32
N LYS A 173 -2.77 24.79 27.53
CA LYS A 173 -1.83 24.20 26.56
C LYS A 173 -2.28 22.76 26.32
N SER A 174 -2.86 22.49 25.16
CA SER A 174 -3.20 21.13 24.76
C SER A 174 -1.92 20.32 24.74
N GLU A 175 -1.96 19.11 25.29
CA GLU A 175 -0.86 18.16 25.18
C GLU A 175 -0.47 18.01 23.69
N PRO A 176 0.83 17.87 23.39
CA PRO A 176 1.28 17.72 22.02
C PRO A 176 0.68 16.46 21.41
N ASP A 177 0.01 16.60 20.27
CA ASP A 177 -0.62 15.49 19.55
C ASP A 177 0.46 14.55 19.01
N VAL A 178 0.31 13.24 19.27
CA VAL A 178 1.28 12.22 18.88
C VAL A 178 0.97 11.74 17.47
N ASP A 179 1.96 11.78 16.57
CA ASP A 179 1.86 11.19 15.25
C ASP A 179 2.03 9.67 15.38
N HIS A 180 0.91 8.98 15.54
CA HIS A 180 0.87 7.55 15.76
C HIS A 180 1.51 6.75 14.63
N MET A 181 1.32 7.15 13.36
CA MET A 181 1.87 6.43 12.21
C MET A 181 3.39 6.56 12.15
N SER A 182 3.89 7.79 12.26
CA SER A 182 5.34 8.04 12.29
C SER A 182 6.00 7.39 13.51
N THR A 183 5.30 7.36 14.64
CA THR A 183 5.76 6.69 15.87
C THR A 183 5.84 5.17 15.70
N MET A 184 4.80 4.53 15.17
CA MET A 184 4.83 3.08 14.88
C MET A 184 5.89 2.73 13.85
N PHE A 185 6.07 3.55 12.81
CA PHE A 185 7.10 3.34 11.80
C PHE A 185 8.51 3.43 12.42
N ALA A 186 8.76 4.44 13.27
CA ALA A 186 10.00 4.56 14.00
C ALA A 186 10.28 3.35 14.91
N ALA A 187 9.26 2.83 15.59
CA ALA A 187 9.38 1.59 16.37
C ALA A 187 9.76 0.39 15.50
N LEU A 188 9.09 0.19 14.36
CA LEU A 188 9.41 -0.91 13.45
C LEU A 188 10.82 -0.81 12.87
N THR A 189 11.26 0.40 12.47
CA THR A 189 12.63 0.62 12.00
C THR A 189 13.63 0.28 13.10
N HIS A 190 13.39 0.70 14.33
CA HIS A 190 14.28 0.39 15.44
C HIS A 190 14.31 -1.12 15.77
N ILE A 191 13.15 -1.80 15.81
CA ILE A 191 13.08 -3.26 16.00
C ILE A 191 13.87 -3.98 14.91
N TYR A 192 13.72 -3.53 13.67
CA TYR A 192 14.42 -4.06 12.52
C TYR A 192 15.94 -3.90 12.64
N ASP A 193 16.42 -2.71 13.03
CA ASP A 193 17.85 -2.44 13.23
C ASP A 193 18.44 -3.34 14.32
N VAL A 194 17.75 -3.47 15.46
CA VAL A 194 18.15 -4.36 16.56
C VAL A 194 18.22 -5.82 16.13
N LEU A 195 17.33 -6.26 15.22
CA LEU A 195 17.38 -7.62 14.69
C LEU A 195 18.55 -7.83 13.72
N ASN A 196 18.91 -6.83 12.91
CA ASN A 196 20.05 -6.91 11.99
C ASN A 196 21.41 -6.86 12.68
N GLU A 197 21.50 -6.31 13.89
CA GLU A 197 22.72 -6.39 14.69
C GLU A 197 23.05 -7.83 15.13
N LYS A 198 22.07 -8.75 15.09
CA LYS A 198 22.30 -10.15 15.45
C LYS A 198 23.09 -10.87 14.35
N PRO A 199 24.23 -11.53 14.68
CA PRO A 199 25.02 -12.25 13.70
C PRO A 199 24.18 -13.29 12.93
N GLY A 200 24.23 -13.21 11.61
CA GLY A 200 23.49 -14.11 10.73
C GLY A 200 22.04 -13.68 10.47
N MET A 201 21.56 -12.54 10.98
CA MET A 201 20.31 -11.93 10.52
C MET A 201 20.64 -10.77 9.58
N GLN A 202 20.52 -11.00 8.27
CA GLN A 202 20.60 -9.93 7.28
C GLN A 202 19.26 -9.84 6.57
N PHE A 203 18.49 -8.81 6.89
CA PHE A 203 17.32 -8.47 6.12
C PHE A 203 17.70 -7.53 4.97
N GLY A 204 17.19 -7.81 3.77
CA GLY A 204 17.21 -6.82 2.69
C GLY A 204 16.16 -5.74 2.95
N LEU A 205 16.58 -4.53 3.32
CA LEU A 205 15.74 -3.33 3.23
C LEU A 205 15.44 -3.11 1.75
N PRO A 206 14.18 -3.23 1.30
CA PRO A 206 13.11 -2.33 1.73
C PRO A 206 11.74 -3.02 1.96
N LEU A 207 11.72 -4.29 2.38
CA LEU A 207 10.48 -5.08 2.30
C LEU A 207 9.47 -4.81 3.44
N LEU A 208 9.95 -4.28 4.56
CA LEU A 208 9.12 -4.01 5.73
C LEU A 208 8.38 -2.67 5.60
N GLN A 209 7.05 -2.70 5.64
CA GLN A 209 6.22 -1.50 5.54
C GLN A 209 4.95 -1.62 6.38
N ILE A 210 4.50 -0.51 6.97
CA ILE A 210 3.12 -0.41 7.47
C ILE A 210 2.25 0.03 6.30
N SER A 211 1.27 -0.78 5.92
CA SER A 211 0.37 -0.46 4.82
C SER A 211 -1.08 -0.47 5.28
N PRO A 212 -1.92 0.46 4.79
CA PRO A 212 -3.35 0.37 5.01
C PRO A 212 -3.94 -0.81 4.21
N THR A 213 -4.82 -1.58 4.84
CA THR A 213 -5.50 -2.73 4.22
C THR A 213 -6.98 -2.46 4.00
N LEU A 214 -7.62 -3.25 3.14
CA LEU A 214 -9.08 -3.23 2.98
C LEU A 214 -9.80 -3.96 4.12
N GLN A 215 -9.20 -5.01 4.65
CA GLN A 215 -9.86 -5.92 5.58
C GLN A 215 -10.19 -5.21 6.90
N ASP A 216 -11.47 -5.27 7.29
CA ASP A 216 -11.98 -4.72 8.54
C ASP A 216 -11.95 -5.86 9.58
N GLY A 217 -10.81 -6.02 10.25
CA GLY A 217 -10.79 -6.67 11.57
C GLY A 217 -11.29 -5.69 12.63
N GLU A 218 -11.54 -6.15 13.87
CA GLU A 218 -12.09 -5.39 15.02
C GLU A 218 -11.34 -4.11 15.46
N GLY A 219 -10.44 -3.53 14.65
CA GLY A 219 -9.89 -2.20 14.93
C GLY A 219 -8.68 -1.79 14.11
N GLU A 220 -8.01 -2.70 13.41
CA GLU A 220 -6.70 -2.43 12.81
C GLU A 220 -6.73 -2.57 11.29
N ARG A 221 -6.85 -1.43 10.59
CA ARG A 221 -6.82 -1.32 9.12
C ARG A 221 -5.40 -1.24 8.56
N GLN A 222 -4.44 -1.78 9.29
CA GLN A 222 -3.02 -1.64 9.01
C GLN A 222 -2.35 -3.00 9.12
N ILE A 223 -1.46 -3.29 8.18
CA ILE A 223 -0.64 -4.48 8.18
C ILE A 223 0.82 -4.07 8.29
N VAL A 224 1.57 -4.78 9.14
CA VAL A 224 3.02 -4.82 9.06
C VAL A 224 3.36 -5.86 8.00
N SER A 225 3.58 -5.39 6.78
CA SER A 225 3.89 -6.21 5.61
C SER A 225 5.37 -6.54 5.60
N VAL A 226 5.69 -7.83 5.48
CA VAL A 226 7.06 -8.35 5.35
C VAL A 226 7.50 -8.39 3.89
N TYR A 227 6.59 -8.70 2.98
CA TYR A 227 6.78 -8.60 1.53
C TYR A 227 5.41 -8.62 0.84
N THR A 228 5.40 -8.49 -0.48
CA THR A 228 4.17 -8.58 -1.30
C THR A 228 4.26 -9.70 -2.33
N ASN A 229 3.14 -10.06 -2.95
CA ASN A 229 3.10 -11.06 -4.04
C ASN A 229 4.05 -10.74 -5.21
N TYR A 230 4.39 -9.46 -5.42
CA TYR A 230 5.35 -9.02 -6.44
C TYR A 230 6.81 -9.30 -6.09
N HIS A 231 7.10 -9.66 -4.84
CA HIS A 231 8.45 -10.00 -4.40
C HIS A 231 8.76 -11.50 -4.57
N PHE A 232 7.79 -12.35 -4.96
CA PHE A 232 7.98 -13.80 -5.03
C PHE A 232 8.99 -14.29 -6.08
N LEU A 233 9.31 -13.44 -7.04
CA LEU A 233 10.32 -13.72 -8.07
C LEU A 233 11.72 -13.22 -7.66
N ARG A 234 11.84 -12.48 -6.56
CA ARG A 234 13.13 -11.98 -6.08
C ARG A 234 13.89 -13.04 -5.30
N LYS A 235 15.21 -13.02 -5.41
CA LYS A 235 16.12 -13.97 -4.72
C LYS A 235 16.38 -13.61 -3.26
N ASP A 236 16.08 -12.38 -2.87
CA ASP A 236 16.40 -11.78 -1.57
C ASP A 236 15.23 -11.77 -0.58
N LEU A 237 14.27 -12.69 -0.73
CA LEU A 237 13.18 -12.83 0.23
C LEU A 237 13.69 -13.26 1.61
N PRO A 238 13.09 -12.74 2.70
CA PRO A 238 13.49 -13.10 4.05
C PRO A 238 13.24 -14.60 4.31
N LEU A 239 14.17 -15.25 4.99
CA LEU A 239 14.03 -16.65 5.40
C LEU A 239 12.89 -16.78 6.43
N PRO A 240 12.17 -17.93 6.47
CA PRO A 240 11.07 -18.16 7.42
C PRO A 240 11.45 -17.89 8.88
N LYS A 241 12.64 -18.33 9.30
CA LYS A 241 13.17 -18.07 10.65
C LYS A 241 13.23 -16.58 11.00
N TYR A 242 13.53 -15.73 10.02
CA TYR A 242 13.57 -14.28 10.23
C TYR A 242 12.17 -13.66 10.30
N ILE A 243 11.25 -14.17 9.49
CA ILE A 243 9.84 -13.77 9.55
C ILE A 243 9.28 -14.08 10.94
N GLU A 244 9.56 -15.28 11.47
CA GLU A 244 9.15 -15.68 12.82
C GLU A 244 9.78 -14.79 13.90
N ALA A 245 11.10 -14.59 13.86
CA ALA A 245 11.80 -13.73 14.82
C ALA A 245 11.30 -12.28 14.79
N PHE A 246 10.94 -11.78 13.60
CA PHE A 246 10.37 -10.45 13.45
C PHE A 246 8.96 -10.38 14.03
N GLY A 247 8.11 -11.37 13.74
CA GLY A 247 6.76 -11.49 14.31
C GLY A 247 6.79 -11.48 15.84
N GLU A 248 7.67 -12.29 16.43
CA GLU A 248 7.90 -12.31 17.88
C GLU A 248 8.33 -10.93 18.41
N ALA A 249 9.28 -10.27 17.74
CA ALA A 249 9.79 -8.96 18.17
C ALA A 249 8.75 -7.83 18.11
N VAL A 250 7.76 -7.92 17.21
CA VAL A 250 6.63 -6.98 17.17
C VAL A 250 5.46 -7.39 18.08
N GLY A 251 5.61 -8.48 18.85
CA GLY A 251 4.60 -8.94 19.80
C GLY A 251 3.44 -9.71 19.15
N VAL A 252 3.68 -10.38 18.00
CA VAL A 252 2.67 -11.17 17.30
C VAL A 252 3.03 -12.65 17.34
N GLU A 253 2.15 -13.46 17.94
CA GLU A 253 2.32 -14.91 18.04
C GLU A 253 1.77 -15.68 16.83
N THR A 254 0.85 -15.06 16.08
CA THR A 254 0.19 -15.73 14.95
C THR A 254 1.09 -15.76 13.71
N PRO A 255 0.99 -16.79 12.85
CA PRO A 255 1.70 -16.79 11.58
C PRO A 255 1.19 -15.67 10.65
N PRO A 256 2.07 -15.10 9.80
CA PRO A 256 1.67 -14.07 8.86
C PRO A 256 0.68 -14.60 7.82
N ARG A 257 -0.18 -13.71 7.33
CA ARG A 257 -1.25 -14.01 6.37
C ARG A 257 -1.20 -13.05 5.19
N CYS A 258 -1.79 -13.47 4.07
CA CYS A 258 -1.95 -12.66 2.87
C CYS A 258 -3.20 -11.77 2.94
N SER A 259 -3.00 -10.45 2.91
CA SER A 259 -4.05 -9.43 3.00
C SER A 259 -4.01 -8.46 1.83
N THR A 260 -5.16 -7.95 1.41
CA THR A 260 -5.27 -7.06 0.24
C THR A 260 -5.12 -5.60 0.63
N ARG A 261 -4.36 -4.82 -0.14
CA ARG A 261 -4.27 -3.36 0.04
C ARG A 261 -5.54 -2.66 -0.47
N ASN A 262 -5.93 -1.57 0.18
CA ASN A 262 -6.90 -0.63 -0.39
C ASN A 262 -6.24 0.19 -1.51
N SER A 263 -6.35 -0.28 -2.75
CA SER A 263 -6.01 0.53 -3.92
C SER A 263 -7.25 1.29 -4.38
N MET A 264 -7.67 2.30 -3.60
CA MET A 264 -8.75 3.22 -4.02
C MET A 264 -8.28 4.32 -4.98
N ASN A 265 -7.00 4.33 -5.37
CA ASN A 265 -6.48 5.22 -6.40
C ASN A 265 -6.76 4.63 -7.80
N GLY A 266 -8.05 4.52 -8.14
CA GLY A 266 -8.47 4.41 -9.53
C GLY A 266 -8.40 5.79 -10.18
N GLY A 267 -7.17 6.28 -10.42
CA GLY A 267 -6.94 7.31 -11.42
C GLY A 267 -7.29 6.70 -12.77
N ARG A 268 -8.22 7.35 -13.48
CA ARG A 268 -8.60 7.01 -14.85
C ARG A 268 -7.44 7.28 -15.80
#